data_AF-A0A9D8RHV8-F1
#
_entry.id   AF-A0A9D8RHV8-F1
#
_cell.length_a   1.000
_cell.length_b   1.000
_cell.length_c   1.000
_cell.angle_alpha   90.00
_cell.angle_beta   90.00
_cell.angle_gamma   90.00
#
_symmetry.space_group_name_H-M   'P 1'
#
loop_
_entity.id
_entity.type
_entity.pdbx_description
1 polymer ?
#
loop_
_entity_poly.entity_id
_entity_poly.type
_entity_poly.pdbx_seq_one_letter_code
_entity_poly.pdbx_strand_id
1 'polypeptide(L)'
;MQITLIVLILVAIFGFLFYNKYIKNRKDNKKIEDQKDNETENIPDFDQAFFERTQAGEPYQLFLTLATQQDCALIRGLLQAENIPTYIEGEHMNNIYGGITGNMTSVVGIKLYILCKDYDTAYDIVKNFKADSSGITIHEKQ
;
A
#
# COMPACT_ATOMS: atom_id res chain seq x y z
N MET A 1 -37.23 27.88 39.07
CA MET A 1 -36.41 26.81 39.70
C MET A 1 -36.66 25.43 39.08
N GLN A 2 -37.88 25.08 38.67
CA GLN A 2 -38.15 23.76 38.04
C GLN A 2 -37.57 23.62 36.62
N ILE A 3 -37.57 24.67 35.80
CA ILE A 3 -37.06 24.63 34.41
C ILE A 3 -35.55 24.34 34.36
N THR A 4 -34.76 24.96 35.25
CA THR A 4 -33.30 24.74 35.34
C THR A 4 -32.95 23.31 35.76
N LEU A 5 -33.78 22.67 36.58
CA LEU A 5 -33.59 21.28 37.00
C LEU A 5 -33.85 20.32 35.82
N ILE A 6 -34.89 20.58 35.01
CA ILE A 6 -35.25 19.77 33.85
C ILE A 6 -34.15 19.83 32.77
N VAL A 7 -33.57 21.02 32.53
CA VAL A 7 -32.48 21.20 31.57
C VAL A 7 -31.23 20.42 31.98
N LEU A 8 -30.86 20.43 33.27
CA LEU A 8 -29.71 19.65 33.77
C LEU A 8 -29.90 18.14 33.61
N ILE A 9 -31.13 17.64 33.83
CA ILE A 9 -31.46 16.22 33.64
C ILE A 9 -31.33 15.84 32.16
N LEU A 10 -31.81 16.68 31.23
CA LEU A 10 -31.70 16.42 29.80
C LEU A 10 -30.24 16.39 29.32
N VAL A 11 -29.39 17.30 29.82
CA VAL A 11 -27.96 17.32 29.49
C VAL A 11 -27.25 16.07 30.02
N ALA A 12 -27.59 15.62 31.24
CA ALA A 12 -27.02 14.41 31.81
C ALA A 12 -27.42 13.15 31.02
N ILE A 13 -28.68 13.06 30.58
CA ILE A 13 -29.17 11.95 29.74
C ILE A 13 -28.46 11.96 28.38
N PHE A 14 -28.34 13.12 27.74
CA PHE A 14 -27.64 13.23 26.46
C PHE A 14 -26.16 12.87 26.59
N GLY A 15 -25.47 13.37 27.62
CA GLY A 15 -24.08 13.01 27.90
C GLY A 15 -23.90 11.51 28.12
N PHE A 16 -24.81 10.87 28.86
CA PHE A 16 -24.77 9.43 29.10
C PHE A 16 -24.98 8.63 27.81
N LEU A 17 -25.94 9.01 26.95
CA LEU A 17 -26.19 8.35 25.67
C LEU A 17 -24.99 8.46 24.72
N PHE A 18 -24.37 9.63 24.62
CA PHE A 18 -23.17 9.84 23.81
C PHE A 18 -21.97 9.06 24.34
N TYR A 19 -21.75 9.06 25.65
CA TYR A 19 -20.67 8.31 26.28
C TYR A 19 -20.82 6.79 26.06
N ASN A 20 -22.03 6.26 26.22
CA ASN A 20 -22.30 4.83 26.04
C ASN A 20 -22.13 4.39 24.57
N LYS A 21 -22.55 5.24 23.61
CA LYS A 21 -22.32 5.01 22.17
C LYS A 21 -20.84 5.05 21.81
N TYR A 22 -20.08 5.99 22.38
CA TYR A 22 -18.63 6.10 22.15
C TYR A 22 -17.86 4.88 22.67
N ILE A 23 -18.18 4.39 23.87
CA ILE A 23 -17.56 3.18 24.42
C ILE A 23 -17.90 1.94 23.60
N LYS A 24 -19.15 1.80 23.14
CA LYS A 24 -19.57 0.66 22.33
C LYS A 24 -18.80 0.60 21.01
N ASN A 25 -18.69 1.74 20.30
CA ASN A 25 -17.92 1.83 19.06
C ASN A 25 -16.42 1.49 19.27
N ARG A 26 -15.85 1.84 20.43
CA ARG A 26 -14.45 1.50 20.74
C ARG A 26 -14.24 0.01 21.00
N LYS A 27 -15.21 -0.68 21.61
CA LYS A 27 -15.16 -2.14 21.82
C LYS A 27 -15.35 -2.91 20.53
N ASP A 28 -16.22 -2.45 19.65
CA ASP A 28 -16.46 -3.08 18.35
C ASP A 28 -15.24 -2.91 17.43
N ASN A 29 -14.60 -1.72 17.41
CA ASN A 29 -13.36 -1.52 16.66
C ASN A 29 -12.19 -2.37 17.17
N LYS A 30 -12.05 -2.52 18.50
CA LYS A 30 -10.99 -3.37 19.09
C LYS A 30 -11.18 -4.85 18.75
N LYS A 31 -12.43 -5.32 18.68
CA LYS A 31 -12.74 -6.69 18.26
C LYS A 31 -12.42 -6.96 16.79
N ILE A 32 -12.54 -5.95 15.94
CA ILE A 32 -12.19 -6.02 14.52
C ILE A 32 -10.66 -6.06 14.33
N GLU A 33 -9.89 -5.33 15.17
CA GLU A 33 -8.42 -5.44 15.20
C GLU A 33 -7.97 -6.83 15.69
N ASP A 34 -8.51 -7.34 16.81
CA ASP A 34 -8.11 -8.63 17.38
C ASP A 34 -8.47 -9.86 16.47
N GLN A 35 -9.47 -9.72 15.59
CA GLN A 35 -9.82 -10.78 14.61
C GLN A 35 -8.99 -10.75 13.33
N LYS A 36 -8.31 -9.63 13.01
CA LYS A 36 -7.51 -9.51 11.78
C LYS A 36 -6.16 -10.24 11.87
N ASP A 37 -5.68 -10.45 13.09
CA ASP A 37 -4.36 -11.04 13.36
C ASP A 37 -4.33 -12.58 13.31
N ASN A 38 -5.48 -13.26 13.20
CA ASN A 38 -5.55 -14.73 13.30
C ASN A 38 -5.85 -15.47 11.98
N GLU A 39 -6.02 -14.78 10.84
CA GLU A 39 -6.26 -15.42 9.53
C GLU A 39 -5.28 -14.98 8.43
N THR A 40 -4.25 -14.20 8.77
CA THR A 40 -3.20 -13.81 7.81
C THR A 40 -1.94 -14.65 7.99
N GLU A 41 -2.07 -15.99 7.94
CA GLU A 41 -0.90 -16.86 7.85
C GLU A 41 -0.26 -16.72 6.46
N ASN A 42 0.96 -16.19 6.43
CA ASN A 42 1.96 -16.30 5.36
C ASN A 42 1.63 -15.70 3.99
N ILE A 43 1.21 -14.43 3.92
CA ILE A 43 1.57 -13.63 2.73
C ILE A 43 2.94 -13.03 3.03
N PRO A 44 4.02 -13.43 2.33
CA PRO A 44 5.33 -12.82 2.52
C PRO A 44 5.19 -11.32 2.26
N ASP A 45 5.58 -10.51 3.23
CA ASP A 45 5.77 -9.09 2.98
C ASP A 45 7.02 -8.96 2.10
N PHE A 46 6.80 -8.95 0.78
CA PHE A 46 7.88 -8.89 -0.21
C PHE A 46 8.69 -7.60 -0.14
N ASP A 47 8.10 -6.53 0.41
CA ASP A 47 8.81 -5.27 0.64
C ASP A 47 9.72 -5.42 1.86
N GLN A 48 9.22 -6.04 2.94
CA GLN A 48 10.05 -6.39 4.10
C GLN A 48 11.21 -7.31 3.70
N ALA A 49 10.94 -8.37 2.93
CA ALA A 49 11.98 -9.28 2.44
C ALA A 49 13.03 -8.56 1.56
N PHE A 50 12.60 -7.58 0.75
CA PHE A 50 13.51 -6.71 0.01
C PHE A 50 14.40 -5.89 0.96
N PHE A 51 13.80 -5.24 1.96
CA PHE A 51 14.53 -4.40 2.91
C PHE A 51 15.50 -5.18 3.80
N GLU A 52 15.12 -6.36 4.29
CA GLU A 52 16.00 -7.20 5.11
C GLU A 52 17.25 -7.61 4.33
N ARG A 53 17.09 -7.96 3.05
CA ARG A 53 18.19 -8.40 2.19
C ARG A 53 19.11 -7.25 1.79
N THR A 54 18.54 -6.09 1.45
CA THR A 54 19.34 -4.88 1.20
C THR A 54 20.09 -4.41 2.44
N GLN A 55 19.49 -4.50 3.64
CA GLN A 55 20.17 -4.20 4.91
C GLN A 55 21.30 -5.18 5.22
N ALA A 56 21.18 -6.44 4.78
CA ALA A 56 22.26 -7.43 4.84
C ALA A 56 23.41 -7.17 3.84
N GLY A 57 23.33 -6.09 3.06
CA GLY A 57 24.38 -5.66 2.12
C GLY A 57 24.18 -6.19 0.69
N GLU A 58 23.02 -6.76 0.38
CA GLU A 58 22.73 -7.22 -0.96
C GLU A 58 22.45 -6.04 -1.92
N PRO A 59 23.10 -5.99 -3.10
CA PRO A 59 22.91 -4.89 -4.04
C PRO A 59 21.50 -4.92 -4.65
N TYR A 60 20.93 -3.73 -4.81
CA TYR A 60 19.63 -3.50 -5.43
C TYR A 60 19.75 -2.43 -6.50
N GLN A 61 18.79 -2.42 -7.43
CA GLN A 61 18.73 -1.44 -8.51
C GLN A 61 17.30 -1.10 -8.89
N LEU A 62 17.16 0.06 -9.54
CA LEU A 62 15.93 0.41 -10.24
C LEU A 62 15.77 -0.54 -11.43
N PHE A 63 14.66 -1.27 -11.49
CA PHE A 63 14.40 -2.22 -12.57
C PHE A 63 13.37 -1.68 -13.56
N LEU A 64 12.26 -1.13 -13.06
CA LEU A 64 11.21 -0.58 -13.92
C LEU A 64 10.82 0.84 -13.56
N THR A 65 10.42 1.59 -14.58
CA THR A 65 9.57 2.76 -14.43
C THR A 65 8.26 2.53 -15.16
N LEU A 66 7.16 2.67 -14.44
CA LEU A 66 5.81 2.32 -14.85
C LEU A 66 4.93 3.57 -14.86
N ALA A 67 4.09 3.71 -15.89
CA ALA A 67 3.18 4.84 -16.02
C ALA A 67 1.89 4.69 -15.19
N THR A 68 1.47 3.46 -14.87
CA THR A 68 0.17 3.20 -14.24
C THR A 68 0.27 2.26 -13.04
N GLN A 69 -0.62 2.45 -12.06
CA GLN A 69 -0.75 1.55 -10.90
C GLN A 69 -1.21 0.14 -11.30
N GLN A 70 -2.01 0.03 -12.37
CA GLN A 70 -2.49 -1.26 -12.86
C GLN A 70 -1.34 -2.13 -13.39
N ASP A 71 -0.46 -1.56 -14.22
CA ASP A 71 0.73 -2.26 -14.71
C ASP A 71 1.66 -2.65 -13.55
N CYS A 72 1.78 -1.77 -12.55
CA CYS A 72 2.55 -2.03 -11.34
C CYS A 72 2.01 -3.22 -10.55
N ALA A 73 0.71 -3.23 -10.24
CA ALA A 73 0.09 -4.32 -9.48
C ALA A 73 0.21 -5.67 -10.20
N LEU A 74 0.04 -5.67 -11.52
CA LEU A 74 0.15 -6.88 -12.33
C LEU A 74 1.59 -7.41 -12.35
N ILE A 75 2.57 -6.55 -12.67
CA ILE A 75 3.98 -6.96 -12.70
C ILE A 75 4.46 -7.39 -11.33
N ARG A 76 4.07 -6.67 -10.27
CA ARG A 76 4.36 -7.07 -8.89
C ARG A 76 3.86 -8.48 -8.62
N GLY A 77 2.62 -8.80 -9.01
CA GLY A 77 2.07 -10.14 -8.87
C GLY A 77 2.87 -11.22 -9.61
N LEU A 78 3.34 -10.93 -10.83
CA LEU A 78 4.19 -11.85 -11.59
C LEU A 78 5.55 -12.09 -10.91
N LEU A 79 6.19 -11.03 -10.42
CA LEU A 79 7.46 -11.13 -9.71
C LEU A 79 7.31 -11.88 -8.38
N GLN A 80 6.22 -11.64 -7.65
CA GLN A 80 5.90 -12.35 -6.40
C GLN A 80 5.66 -13.84 -6.61
N ALA A 81 5.01 -14.24 -7.72
CA ALA A 81 4.82 -15.65 -8.07
C ALA A 81 6.15 -16.41 -8.23
N GLU A 82 7.21 -15.70 -8.65
CA GLU A 82 8.58 -16.23 -8.79
C GLU A 82 9.44 -15.98 -7.54
N ASN A 83 8.82 -15.60 -6.42
CA ASN A 83 9.48 -15.28 -5.15
C ASN A 83 10.53 -14.16 -5.24
N ILE A 84 10.35 -13.22 -6.18
CA ILE A 84 11.25 -12.08 -6.33
C ILE A 84 10.77 -10.94 -5.41
N PRO A 85 11.56 -10.55 -4.40
CA PRO A 85 11.21 -9.41 -3.55
C PRO A 85 11.41 -8.10 -4.31
N THR A 86 10.45 -7.20 -4.14
CA THR A 86 10.38 -5.93 -4.85
C THR A 86 10.16 -4.80 -3.87
N TYR A 87 10.59 -3.59 -4.21
CA TYR A 87 10.16 -2.38 -3.52
C TYR A 87 9.60 -1.39 -4.54
N ILE A 88 8.48 -0.73 -4.20
CA ILE A 88 7.81 0.21 -5.10
C ILE A 88 7.81 1.60 -4.48
N GLU A 89 8.32 2.57 -5.24
CA GLU A 89 8.30 3.99 -4.91
C GLU A 89 7.29 4.72 -5.81
N GLY A 90 6.46 5.56 -5.20
CA GLY A 90 5.51 6.40 -5.94
C GLY A 90 4.14 5.76 -6.23
N GLU A 91 3.88 4.54 -5.74
CA GLU A 91 2.61 3.82 -5.97
C GLU A 91 1.37 4.64 -5.60
N HIS A 92 1.43 5.43 -4.52
CA HIS A 92 0.29 6.21 -4.02
C HIS A 92 0.31 7.70 -4.36
N MET A 93 1.23 8.17 -5.22
CA MET A 93 1.30 9.61 -5.53
C MET A 93 0.02 10.13 -6.17
N ASN A 94 -0.71 9.28 -6.90
CA ASN A 94 -2.00 9.63 -7.48
C ASN A 94 -3.09 9.91 -6.42
N ASN A 95 -3.00 9.31 -5.22
CA ASN A 95 -3.95 9.54 -4.13
C ASN A 95 -3.73 10.88 -3.40
N ILE A 96 -2.49 11.41 -3.43
CA ILE A 96 -2.15 12.69 -2.81
C ILE A 96 -2.55 13.85 -3.73
N TYR A 97 -2.50 13.64 -5.05
CA TYR A 97 -2.69 14.68 -6.05
C TYR A 97 -4.00 14.59 -6.85
N GLY A 98 -4.83 13.57 -6.61
CA GLY A 98 -6.10 13.31 -7.32
C GLY A 98 -7.19 14.38 -7.21
N GLY A 99 -6.94 15.51 -6.54
CA GLY A 99 -7.82 16.67 -6.52
C GLY A 99 -7.54 17.72 -7.60
N ILE A 100 -6.39 17.68 -8.28
CA ILE A 100 -6.04 18.64 -9.33
C ILE A 100 -6.13 17.93 -10.68
N THR A 101 -7.36 17.87 -11.18
CA THR A 101 -7.67 17.50 -12.56
C THR A 101 -6.98 18.47 -13.52
N GLY A 102 -5.99 17.97 -14.27
CA GLY A 102 -5.42 18.68 -15.40
C GLY A 102 -3.90 18.71 -15.36
N ASN A 103 -3.28 17.79 -16.10
CA ASN A 103 -1.89 17.89 -16.55
C ASN A 103 -0.83 17.87 -15.43
N MET A 104 -0.93 16.96 -14.46
CA MET A 104 0.31 16.47 -13.86
C MET A 104 1.06 15.72 -14.93
N THR A 105 2.10 16.37 -15.41
CA THR A 105 3.11 15.80 -16.28
C THR A 105 3.52 14.46 -15.69
N SER A 106 3.63 13.45 -16.56
CA SER A 106 4.06 12.07 -16.31
C SER A 106 5.51 11.97 -15.79
N VAL A 107 5.98 12.93 -14.99
CA VAL A 107 7.37 13.17 -14.63
C VAL A 107 7.80 12.31 -13.44
N VAL A 108 6.86 11.75 -12.67
CA VAL A 108 7.17 10.82 -11.59
C VAL A 108 6.45 9.50 -11.87
N GLY A 109 7.04 8.69 -12.75
CA GLY A 109 6.59 7.31 -12.95
C GLY A 109 6.78 6.49 -11.68
N ILE A 110 5.97 5.45 -11.52
CA ILE A 110 6.10 4.48 -10.42
C ILE A 110 7.40 3.72 -10.64
N LYS A 111 8.28 3.71 -9.65
CA LYS A 111 9.58 3.04 -9.73
C LYS A 111 9.49 1.71 -9.00
N LEU A 112 9.94 0.64 -9.65
CA LEU A 112 10.03 -0.69 -9.06
C LEU A 112 11.50 -1.10 -8.98
N TYR A 113 11.94 -1.44 -7.78
CA TYR A 113 13.28 -1.89 -7.46
C TYR A 113 13.29 -3.39 -7.18
N ILE A 114 14.39 -4.04 -7.57
CA ILE A 114 14.66 -5.45 -7.28
C ILE A 114 16.11 -5.61 -6.84
N LEU A 115 16.44 -6.78 -6.32
CA LEU A 115 17.82 -7.17 -6.03
C LEU A 115 18.55 -7.52 -7.32
N CYS A 116 19.82 -7.12 -7.46
CA CYS A 116 20.56 -7.30 -8.71
C CYS A 116 20.68 -8.77 -9.12
N LYS A 117 20.69 -9.70 -8.15
CA LYS A 117 20.75 -11.13 -8.42
C LYS A 117 19.51 -11.68 -9.15
N ASP A 118 18.36 -11.03 -8.96
CA ASP A 118 17.06 -11.48 -9.47
C ASP A 118 16.76 -10.86 -10.85
N TYR A 119 17.67 -10.03 -11.39
CA TYR A 119 17.46 -9.26 -12.61
C TYR A 119 17.15 -10.12 -13.84
N ASP A 120 17.92 -11.18 -14.09
CA ASP A 120 17.79 -11.96 -15.32
C ASP A 120 16.42 -12.66 -15.36
N THR A 121 16.00 -13.24 -14.22
CA THR A 121 14.67 -13.83 -14.05
C THR A 121 13.56 -12.78 -14.18
N ALA A 122 13.69 -11.64 -13.52
CA ALA A 122 12.72 -10.55 -13.58
C ALA A 122 12.57 -9.99 -15.00
N TYR A 123 13.68 -9.89 -15.74
CA TYR A 123 13.72 -9.42 -17.11
C TYR A 123 12.93 -10.35 -18.03
N ASP A 124 13.13 -11.66 -17.93
CA ASP A 124 12.42 -12.64 -18.75
C ASP A 124 10.90 -12.62 -18.49
N ILE A 125 10.48 -12.47 -17.23
CA ILE A 125 9.07 -12.31 -16.85
C ILE A 125 8.46 -11.08 -17.53
N VAL A 126 9.11 -9.91 -17.37
CA VAL A 126 8.56 -8.63 -17.86
C VAL A 126 8.61 -8.53 -19.38
N LYS A 127 9.64 -9.10 -20.01
CA LYS A 127 9.76 -9.14 -21.47
C LYS A 127 8.60 -9.89 -22.11
N ASN A 128 8.16 -11.00 -21.50
CA ASN A 128 7.00 -11.76 -21.97
C ASN A 128 5.67 -11.01 -21.75
N PHE A 129 5.58 -10.20 -20.69
CA PHE A 129 4.42 -9.36 -20.42
C PHE A 129 4.29 -8.16 -21.39
N LYS A 130 5.42 -7.63 -21.87
CA LYS A 130 5.51 -6.36 -22.63
C LYS A 130 4.88 -6.35 -24.03
N ALA A 131 4.20 -7.41 -24.45
CA ALA A 131 3.63 -7.50 -25.79
C ALA A 131 2.64 -6.35 -26.11
N ASP A 132 1.99 -5.73 -25.10
CA ASP A 132 0.90 -4.76 -25.33
C ASP A 132 0.94 -3.43 -24.53
N SER A 133 1.91 -3.19 -23.62
CA SER A 133 1.85 -2.06 -22.67
C SER A 133 2.74 -0.86 -23.05
N SER A 134 2.16 0.26 -23.49
CA SER A 134 2.86 1.48 -23.96
C SER A 134 3.42 2.42 -22.88
N GLY A 135 3.78 1.91 -21.69
CA GLY A 135 4.13 2.75 -20.52
C GLY A 135 5.18 2.16 -19.57
N ILE A 136 5.97 1.20 -20.04
CA ILE A 136 6.94 0.46 -19.21
C ILE A 136 8.35 0.67 -19.72
N THR A 137 9.21 1.25 -18.90
CA THR A 137 10.65 1.39 -19.15
C THR A 137 11.39 0.37 -18.30
N ILE A 138 12.22 -0.47 -18.94
CA ILE A 138 13.13 -1.41 -18.27
C ILE A 138 14.50 -0.76 -18.20
N HIS A 139 15.10 -0.72 -17.03
CA HIS A 139 16.45 -0.19 -16.82
C HIS A 139 17.49 -1.29 -16.99
N GLU A 140 18.63 -0.95 -17.58
CA GLU A 140 19.73 -1.89 -17.80
C GLU A 140 20.35 -2.35 -16.47
N LYS A 141 20.88 -3.57 -16.46
CA LYS A 141 21.56 -4.17 -15.31
C LYS A 141 22.80 -3.35 -14.95
N GLN A 142 22.91 -2.94 -13.69
CA GLN A 142 24.05 -2.23 -13.10
C GLN A 142 25.06 -3.17 -12.44
#